data_AF-F5LME1-F1
#
_entry.id   AF-F5LME1-F1
#
_cell.length_a   1.000
_cell.length_b   1.000
_cell.length_c   1.000
_cell.angle_alpha   90.00
_cell.angle_beta   90.00
_cell.angle_gamma   90.00
#
_symmetry.space_group_name_H-M   'P 1'
#
loop_
_entity.id
_entity.type
_entity.pdbx_description
1 polymer ?
#
loop_
_entity_poly.entity_id
_entity_poly.type
_entity_poly.pdbx_seq_one_letter_code
_entity_poly.pdbx_strand_id
1 'polypeptide(L)'
;MKKNAALGTLIIMSLLIAIGVLGYQLYQKSQGLKASVKPAASNPPVEAQTPAQAGGKQEEQASLVLAFEQALYAAERSAGEAKKEADREIGKMNQNVMPDSAVILKAYDQFSNVAEKVRKIPVPAGLNPAMTTELEAAKEKYAQAYDHKAQGMYSLMDYINTTKAGSAVTYGDHIKQADALLFDSVGTVIAMQQKLGVDFSKKETPAQKTQTAAQEPVSSPSAGSSEASSSKDGSASAKPASPSTDKSTSSPAAAAKPVPSPSAAPKPSQAPSSAAPAAQAQEPLSIAGMKKGYFGGIEFGLGTDFKDVVAKWGKVKQDQHREGGAGYLYKPCNCSIFVGKQNKISAIELNTPMTLQKVIDRLGKPWQEGWDPMDDSYMLVYQFSGNKELYVETQVTTDNPDAPPPPRSAKTARISLIQK
;
A
#
# COMPACT_ATOMS: atom_id res chain seq x y z
N MET A 1 -2.22 -31.89 14.20
CA MET A 1 -2.42 -30.60 13.50
C MET A 1 -1.70 -29.39 14.14
N LYS A 2 -1.23 -29.43 15.40
CA LYS A 2 -0.56 -28.27 16.06
C LYS A 2 0.87 -27.94 15.60
N LYS A 3 1.58 -28.85 14.89
CA LYS A 3 2.96 -28.63 14.44
C LYS A 3 3.08 -27.72 13.20
N ASN A 4 2.00 -27.54 12.44
CA ASN A 4 2.01 -26.73 11.22
C ASN A 4 1.76 -25.23 11.48
N ALA A 5 1.16 -24.88 12.62
CA ALA A 5 0.92 -23.49 13.01
C ALA A 5 2.23 -22.77 13.41
N ALA A 6 3.11 -23.45 14.16
CA ALA A 6 4.40 -22.90 14.57
C ALA A 6 5.36 -22.67 13.39
N LEU A 7 5.28 -23.52 12.34
CA LEU A 7 6.08 -23.35 11.13
C LEU A 7 5.62 -22.13 10.31
N GLY A 8 4.31 -21.87 10.25
CA GLY A 8 3.74 -20.73 9.53
C GLY A 8 4.10 -19.38 10.16
N THR A 9 4.07 -19.26 11.49
CA THR A 9 4.43 -18.02 12.19
C THR A 9 5.92 -17.67 12.02
N LEU A 10 6.79 -18.68 11.99
CA LEU A 10 8.24 -18.49 11.83
C LEU A 10 8.62 -18.08 10.40
N ILE A 11 7.88 -18.58 9.39
CA ILE A 11 8.03 -18.17 7.99
C ILE A 11 7.57 -16.71 7.80
N ILE A 12 6.46 -16.31 8.41
CA ILE A 12 5.94 -14.93 8.31
C ILE A 12 6.89 -13.94 9.00
N MET A 13 7.42 -14.28 10.19
CA MET A 13 8.44 -13.48 10.88
C MET A 13 9.71 -13.31 10.02
N SER A 14 10.20 -14.40 9.43
CA SER A 14 11.38 -14.36 8.55
C SER A 14 11.14 -13.51 7.30
N LEU A 15 9.90 -13.51 6.78
CA LEU A 15 9.52 -12.72 5.61
C LEU A 15 9.44 -11.22 5.95
N LEU A 16 8.88 -10.86 7.11
CA LEU A 16 8.80 -9.46 7.55
C LEU A 16 10.19 -8.88 7.83
N ILE A 17 11.08 -9.65 8.46
CA ILE A 17 12.48 -9.25 8.66
C ILE A 17 13.19 -9.11 7.30
N ALA A 18 12.99 -10.05 6.36
CA ALA A 18 13.60 -9.97 5.03
C ALA A 18 13.09 -8.77 4.23
N ILE A 19 11.79 -8.44 4.30
CA ILE A 19 11.20 -7.27 3.64
C ILE A 19 11.72 -5.98 4.27
N GLY A 20 11.84 -5.91 5.60
CA GLY A 20 12.44 -4.78 6.31
C GLY A 20 13.90 -4.55 5.92
N VAL A 21 14.71 -5.62 5.87
CA VAL A 21 16.11 -5.55 5.43
C VAL A 21 16.23 -5.15 3.96
N LEU A 22 15.37 -5.67 3.08
CA LEU A 22 15.38 -5.29 1.66
C LEU A 22 14.97 -3.82 1.46
N GLY A 23 13.91 -3.38 2.14
CA GLY A 23 13.43 -2.00 2.11
C GLY A 23 14.51 -1.03 2.59
N TYR A 24 15.23 -1.40 3.66
CA TYR A 24 16.34 -0.61 4.17
C TYR A 24 17.57 -0.57 3.23
N GLN A 25 17.93 -1.70 2.59
CA GLN A 25 19.00 -1.68 1.59
C GLN A 25 18.65 -0.85 0.35
N LEU A 26 17.38 -0.87 -0.07
CA LEU A 26 16.89 -0.01 -1.15
C LEU A 26 16.90 1.47 -0.73
N TYR A 27 16.55 1.76 0.53
CA TYR A 27 16.64 3.10 1.11
C TYR A 27 18.09 3.61 1.16
N GLN A 28 19.05 2.81 1.66
CA GLN A 28 20.48 3.19 1.63
C GLN A 28 21.00 3.43 0.21
N LYS A 29 20.56 2.63 -0.76
CA LYS A 29 20.91 2.80 -2.18
C LYS A 29 20.31 4.08 -2.76
N SER A 30 19.10 4.48 -2.34
CA SER A 30 18.45 5.72 -2.74
C SER A 30 19.13 6.97 -2.15
N GLN A 31 19.76 6.84 -0.98
CA GLN A 31 20.51 7.89 -0.28
C GLN A 31 21.95 8.09 -0.80
N GLY A 32 22.41 7.29 -1.78
CA GLY A 32 23.73 7.47 -2.39
C GLY A 32 24.93 7.17 -1.47
N LEU A 33 24.71 6.48 -0.34
CA LEU A 33 25.78 6.04 0.57
C LEU A 33 26.63 4.95 -0.12
N LYS A 34 27.72 5.36 -0.76
CA LYS A 34 28.73 4.43 -1.29
C LYS A 34 29.40 3.72 -0.12
N ALA A 35 29.39 2.39 -0.14
CA ALA A 35 30.20 1.55 0.73
C ALA A 35 31.67 2.02 0.68
N SER A 36 32.19 2.51 1.80
CA SER A 36 33.55 3.01 1.88
C SER A 36 34.56 1.88 1.73
N VAL A 37 35.47 2.15 0.81
CA VAL A 37 36.81 1.61 0.53
C VAL A 37 37.48 0.87 1.70
N LYS A 38 37.96 -0.33 1.37
CA LYS A 38 38.89 -1.18 2.13
C LYS A 38 40.15 -0.39 2.58
N PRO A 39 40.50 -0.34 3.88
CA PRO A 39 41.73 0.31 4.30
C PRO A 39 42.94 -0.57 3.96
N ALA A 40 43.92 0.02 3.26
CA ALA A 40 45.26 -0.53 3.10
C ALA A 40 46.08 -0.30 4.39
N ALA A 41 46.91 -1.27 4.71
CA ALA A 41 47.75 -1.30 5.91
C ALA A 41 48.88 -0.27 5.84
N SER A 42 48.98 0.59 6.85
CA SER A 42 50.24 1.15 7.36
C SER A 42 50.00 1.79 8.74
N ASN A 43 50.47 1.12 9.79
CA ASN A 43 50.76 1.76 11.07
C ASN A 43 52.17 2.36 11.00
N PRO A 44 52.45 3.40 11.81
CA PRO A 44 53.31 3.16 12.98
C PRO A 44 52.71 3.77 14.28
N PRO A 45 53.30 3.51 15.45
CA PRO A 45 52.58 3.09 16.65
C PRO A 45 52.06 4.26 17.47
N VAL A 46 50.80 4.15 17.90
CA VAL A 46 50.26 4.96 19.00
C VAL A 46 49.94 4.02 20.15
N GLU A 47 50.34 4.49 21.32
CA GLU A 47 50.31 3.85 22.63
C GLU A 47 49.04 3.07 22.91
N ALA A 48 49.23 1.93 23.60
CA ALA A 48 48.19 1.08 24.11
C ALA A 48 47.23 1.86 25.02
N GLN A 49 46.08 2.28 24.48
CA GLN A 49 44.88 2.52 25.26
C GLN A 49 44.02 1.26 25.24
N THR A 50 43.88 0.68 26.42
CA THR A 50 43.08 -0.49 26.76
C THR A 50 41.63 -0.36 26.23
N PRO A 51 41.11 -1.25 25.35
CA PRO A 51 39.75 -1.15 24.79
C PRO A 51 38.61 -1.68 25.66
N ALA A 52 38.88 -2.16 26.88
CA ALA A 52 37.94 -3.04 27.59
C ALA A 52 36.71 -2.34 28.23
N GLN A 53 36.65 -1.01 28.29
CA GLN A 53 35.62 -0.30 29.09
C GLN A 53 34.53 0.40 28.26
N ALA A 54 34.73 0.61 26.96
CA ALA A 54 33.74 1.25 26.08
C ALA A 54 32.71 0.25 25.51
N GLY A 55 33.10 -1.01 25.29
CA GLY A 55 32.22 -2.05 24.74
C GLY A 55 31.07 -2.44 25.66
N GLY A 56 31.31 -2.52 26.98
CA GLY A 56 30.29 -2.96 27.95
C GLY A 56 29.08 -2.03 28.04
N LYS A 57 29.28 -0.70 27.98
CA LYS A 57 28.17 0.27 28.02
C LYS A 57 27.32 0.23 26.75
N GLN A 58 27.95 0.00 25.60
CA GLN A 58 27.24 -0.06 24.33
C GLN A 58 26.44 -1.36 24.20
N GLU A 59 27.00 -2.50 24.64
CA GLU A 59 26.28 -3.78 24.72
C GLU A 59 25.10 -3.72 25.71
N GLU A 60 25.27 -3.06 26.85
CA GLU A 60 24.18 -2.84 27.82
C GLU A 60 23.05 -2.00 27.21
N GLN A 61 23.38 -0.87 26.56
CA GLN A 61 22.39 -0.06 25.85
C GLN A 61 21.70 -0.83 24.72
N ALA A 62 22.44 -1.63 23.96
CA ALA A 62 21.88 -2.50 22.92
C ALA A 62 20.83 -3.46 23.49
N SER A 63 21.13 -4.10 24.63
CA SER A 63 20.19 -5.01 25.30
C SER A 63 18.94 -4.28 25.80
N LEU A 64 19.06 -3.04 26.26
CA LEU A 64 17.92 -2.24 26.71
C LEU A 64 16.99 -1.89 25.54
N VAL A 65 17.54 -1.46 24.40
CA VAL A 65 16.76 -1.17 23.19
C VAL A 65 16.06 -2.44 22.66
N LEU A 66 16.73 -3.60 22.74
CA LEU A 66 16.12 -4.88 22.37
C LEU A 66 14.96 -5.27 23.28
N ALA A 67 15.10 -5.08 24.59
CA ALA A 67 14.02 -5.34 25.55
C ALA A 67 12.82 -4.42 25.30
N PHE A 68 13.07 -3.15 24.95
CA PHE A 68 12.02 -2.21 24.55
C PHE A 68 11.27 -2.67 23.29
N GLU A 69 11.99 -3.11 22.25
CA GLU A 69 11.38 -3.67 21.04
C GLU A 69 10.52 -4.91 21.36
N GLN A 70 11.01 -5.82 22.19
CA GLN A 70 10.26 -7.01 22.62
C GLN A 70 8.97 -6.63 23.37
N ALA A 71 8.99 -5.58 24.17
CA ALA A 71 7.79 -5.08 24.85
C ALA A 71 6.75 -4.53 23.84
N LEU A 72 7.20 -3.81 22.80
CA LEU A 72 6.31 -3.35 21.71
C LEU A 72 5.66 -4.55 21.00
N TYR A 73 6.44 -5.56 20.62
CA TYR A 73 5.89 -6.77 19.99
C TYR A 73 4.94 -7.54 20.90
N ALA A 74 5.22 -7.63 22.21
CA ALA A 74 4.34 -8.29 23.16
C ALA A 74 2.98 -7.58 23.25
N ALA A 75 2.96 -6.24 23.18
CA ALA A 75 1.74 -5.47 23.11
C ALA A 75 0.97 -5.76 21.80
N GLU A 76 1.63 -5.65 20.64
CA GLU A 76 1.02 -5.90 19.32
C GLU A 76 0.44 -7.32 19.20
N ARG A 77 1.14 -8.32 19.73
CA ARG A 77 0.73 -9.74 19.62
C ARG A 77 -0.69 -9.99 20.14
N SER A 78 -1.16 -9.19 21.10
CA SER A 78 -2.52 -9.29 21.61
C SER A 78 -3.62 -8.99 20.56
N ALA A 79 -3.30 -8.22 19.51
CA ALA A 79 -4.22 -7.93 18.40
C ALA A 79 -4.05 -8.86 17.18
N GLY A 80 -3.08 -9.78 17.18
CA GLY A 80 -2.71 -10.56 15.99
C GLY A 80 -3.85 -11.39 15.39
N GLU A 81 -4.62 -12.09 16.22
CA GLU A 81 -5.78 -12.87 15.74
C GLU A 81 -6.93 -11.98 15.28
N ALA A 82 -7.17 -10.85 15.96
CA ALA A 82 -8.22 -9.91 15.56
C ALA A 82 -7.90 -9.22 14.23
N LYS A 83 -6.63 -8.85 14.02
CA LYS A 83 -6.14 -8.33 12.73
C LYS A 83 -6.38 -9.35 11.61
N LYS A 84 -5.92 -10.59 11.79
CA LYS A 84 -6.05 -11.65 10.79
C LYS A 84 -7.52 -11.91 10.42
N GLU A 85 -8.41 -11.88 11.42
CA GLU A 85 -9.83 -12.08 11.22
C GLU A 85 -10.48 -10.88 10.51
N ALA A 86 -10.14 -9.64 10.90
CA ALA A 86 -10.56 -8.45 10.18
C ALA A 86 -10.06 -8.42 8.74
N ASP A 87 -8.79 -8.72 8.47
CA ASP A 87 -8.22 -8.78 7.12
C ASP A 87 -8.97 -9.79 6.24
N ARG A 88 -9.36 -10.94 6.84
CA ARG A 88 -10.18 -11.95 6.16
C ARG A 88 -11.55 -11.40 5.79
N GLU A 89 -12.24 -10.74 6.73
CA GLU A 89 -13.55 -10.14 6.50
C GLU A 89 -13.49 -8.99 5.47
N ILE A 90 -12.51 -8.09 5.60
CA ILE A 90 -12.24 -7.01 4.64
C ILE A 90 -11.98 -7.59 3.24
N GLY A 91 -11.22 -8.69 3.15
CA GLY A 91 -10.95 -9.37 1.89
C GLY A 91 -12.22 -9.84 1.16
N LYS A 92 -13.31 -10.12 1.88
CA LYS A 92 -14.61 -10.51 1.29
C LYS A 92 -15.25 -9.37 0.49
N MET A 93 -14.90 -8.11 0.75
CA MET A 93 -15.37 -6.97 -0.03
C MET A 93 -14.99 -7.07 -1.51
N ASN A 94 -13.86 -7.73 -1.82
CA ASN A 94 -13.45 -7.99 -3.21
C ASN A 94 -14.41 -8.93 -3.96
N GLN A 95 -15.24 -9.67 -3.24
CA GLN A 95 -16.26 -10.59 -3.75
C GLN A 95 -17.68 -9.99 -3.63
N ASN A 96 -17.79 -8.67 -3.39
CA ASN A 96 -19.05 -7.96 -3.13
C ASN A 96 -19.81 -8.49 -1.89
N VAL A 97 -19.10 -9.06 -0.92
CA VAL A 97 -19.66 -9.50 0.35
C VAL A 97 -19.27 -8.50 1.43
N MET A 98 -20.26 -7.99 2.18
CA MET A 98 -20.01 -7.05 3.26
C MET A 98 -19.30 -7.75 4.44
N PRO A 99 -18.26 -7.13 5.05
CA PRO A 99 -17.60 -7.66 6.23
C PRO A 99 -18.56 -7.80 7.40
N ASP A 100 -18.32 -8.80 8.27
CA ASP A 100 -19.04 -8.90 9.54
C ASP A 100 -18.67 -7.75 10.48
N SER A 101 -19.64 -6.86 10.75
CA SER A 101 -19.47 -5.71 11.64
C SER A 101 -18.99 -6.06 13.06
N ALA A 102 -19.34 -7.24 13.59
CA ALA A 102 -18.91 -7.67 14.92
C ALA A 102 -17.42 -8.03 14.94
N VAL A 103 -16.91 -8.58 13.84
CA VAL A 103 -15.47 -8.84 13.67
C VAL A 103 -14.70 -7.53 13.57
N ILE A 104 -15.21 -6.57 12.80
CA ILE A 104 -14.56 -5.25 12.66
C ILE A 104 -14.55 -4.50 13.99
N LEU A 105 -15.65 -4.52 14.75
CA LEU A 105 -15.70 -3.93 16.10
C LEU A 105 -14.69 -4.59 17.05
N LYS A 106 -14.56 -5.91 17.02
CA LYS A 106 -13.56 -6.62 17.82
C LYS A 106 -12.13 -6.17 17.44
N ALA A 107 -11.85 -5.95 16.17
CA ALA A 107 -10.55 -5.44 15.73
C ALA A 107 -10.30 -4.00 16.20
N TYR A 108 -11.31 -3.14 16.13
CA TYR A 108 -11.28 -1.80 16.72
C TYR A 108 -10.87 -1.84 18.21
N ASP A 109 -11.52 -2.67 19.02
CA ASP A 109 -11.25 -2.78 20.45
C ASP A 109 -9.82 -3.28 20.71
N GLN A 110 -9.35 -4.25 19.93
CA GLN A 110 -8.00 -4.78 20.08
C GLN A 110 -6.93 -3.76 19.66
N PHE A 111 -7.13 -3.01 18.58
CA PHE A 111 -6.19 -1.98 18.17
C PHE A 111 -6.12 -0.83 19.19
N SER A 112 -7.27 -0.39 19.71
CA SER A 112 -7.33 0.60 20.79
C SER A 112 -6.59 0.13 22.04
N ASN A 113 -6.79 -1.14 22.43
CA ASN A 113 -6.07 -1.74 23.56
C ASN A 113 -4.55 -1.82 23.33
N VAL A 114 -4.10 -2.12 22.11
CA VAL A 114 -2.67 -2.09 21.78
C VAL A 114 -2.10 -0.68 21.94
N ALA A 115 -2.78 0.34 21.41
CA ALA A 115 -2.34 1.73 21.56
C ALA A 115 -2.16 2.11 23.03
N GLU A 116 -3.13 1.77 23.88
CA GLU A 116 -3.03 1.99 25.33
C GLU A 116 -1.87 1.24 25.97
N LYS A 117 -1.68 -0.04 25.64
CA LYS A 117 -0.58 -0.85 26.18
C LYS A 117 0.76 -0.28 25.78
N VAL A 118 0.92 0.13 24.52
CA VAL A 118 2.16 0.71 24.00
C VAL A 118 2.50 1.99 24.76
N ARG A 119 1.54 2.89 24.98
CA ARG A 119 1.78 4.13 25.76
C ARG A 119 2.31 3.85 27.17
N LYS A 120 1.82 2.78 27.79
CA LYS A 120 2.20 2.33 29.14
C LYS A 120 3.57 1.65 29.19
N ILE A 121 4.19 1.32 28.05
CA ILE A 121 5.55 0.75 28.04
C ILE A 121 6.55 1.84 28.48
N PRO A 122 7.34 1.60 29.54
CA PRO A 122 8.38 2.53 29.94
C PRO A 122 9.56 2.45 28.96
N VAL A 123 10.15 3.61 28.64
CA VAL A 123 11.46 3.63 27.97
C VAL A 123 12.52 3.22 29.02
N PRO A 124 13.42 2.27 28.71
CA PRO A 124 14.37 1.77 29.70
C PRO A 124 15.32 2.88 30.21
N ALA A 125 15.54 2.89 31.53
CA ALA A 125 16.57 3.74 32.13
C ALA A 125 17.98 3.25 31.75
N GLY A 126 18.98 4.14 31.82
CA GLY A 126 20.39 3.82 31.49
C GLY A 126 20.77 4.03 30.02
N LEU A 127 19.80 4.37 29.18
CA LEU A 127 20.07 4.87 27.83
C LEU A 127 20.65 6.29 27.88
N ASN A 128 21.37 6.66 26.81
CA ASN A 128 21.78 8.06 26.67
C ASN A 128 20.53 8.95 26.47
N PRO A 129 20.55 10.23 26.90
CA PRO A 129 19.36 11.08 26.85
C PRO A 129 18.77 11.23 25.45
N ALA A 130 19.60 11.29 24.41
CA ALA A 130 19.14 11.41 23.02
C ALA A 130 18.37 10.15 22.56
N MET A 131 18.85 8.95 22.90
CA MET A 131 18.19 7.69 22.62
C MET A 131 16.90 7.56 23.43
N THR A 132 16.88 7.99 24.69
CA THR A 132 15.64 8.04 25.47
C THR A 132 14.59 8.87 24.76
N THR A 133 14.93 10.09 24.32
CA THR A 133 14.00 10.96 23.57
C THR A 133 13.57 10.34 22.24
N GLU A 134 14.50 9.75 21.46
CA GLU A 134 14.18 9.07 20.21
C GLU A 134 13.22 7.89 20.43
N LEU A 135 13.42 7.07 21.48
CA LEU A 135 12.53 5.94 21.80
C LEU A 135 11.18 6.39 22.35
N GLU A 136 11.11 7.48 23.11
CA GLU A 136 9.83 8.05 23.56
C GLU A 136 9.00 8.51 22.36
N ALA A 137 9.62 9.20 21.40
CA ALA A 137 8.96 9.62 20.17
C ALA A 137 8.52 8.42 19.32
N ALA A 138 9.38 7.40 19.17
CA ALA A 138 9.05 6.18 18.45
C ALA A 138 7.89 5.42 19.11
N LYS A 139 7.88 5.33 20.45
CA LYS A 139 6.78 4.73 21.22
C LYS A 139 5.45 5.41 20.94
N GLU A 140 5.42 6.74 20.99
CA GLU A 140 4.18 7.49 20.77
C GLU A 140 3.68 7.34 19.33
N LYS A 141 4.57 7.41 18.34
CA LYS A 141 4.19 7.12 16.93
C LYS A 141 3.64 5.72 16.75
N TYR A 142 4.26 4.72 17.40
CA TYR A 142 3.76 3.35 17.38
C TYR A 142 2.35 3.27 18.00
N ALA A 143 2.09 3.94 19.12
CA ALA A 143 0.76 4.01 19.71
C ALA A 143 -0.26 4.72 18.80
N GLN A 144 0.09 5.88 18.24
CA GLN A 144 -0.74 6.64 17.29
C GLN A 144 -1.10 5.81 16.06
N ALA A 145 -0.19 4.97 15.57
CA ALA A 145 -0.50 4.08 14.48
C ALA A 145 -1.64 3.11 14.81
N TYR A 146 -1.68 2.58 16.03
CA TYR A 146 -2.77 1.71 16.48
C TYR A 146 -4.07 2.47 16.73
N ASP A 147 -4.01 3.73 17.18
CA ASP A 147 -5.20 4.59 17.21
C ASP A 147 -5.77 4.79 15.80
N HIS A 148 -4.92 5.03 14.81
CA HIS A 148 -5.34 5.13 13.42
C HIS A 148 -5.91 3.81 12.89
N LYS A 149 -5.32 2.66 13.21
CA LYS A 149 -5.93 1.35 12.87
C LYS A 149 -7.31 1.20 13.47
N ALA A 150 -7.50 1.60 14.73
CA ALA A 150 -8.81 1.60 15.37
C ALA A 150 -9.77 2.54 14.63
N GLN A 151 -9.42 3.81 14.43
CA GLN A 151 -10.26 4.78 13.71
C GLN A 151 -10.60 4.32 12.28
N GLY A 152 -9.68 3.63 11.61
CA GLY A 152 -9.92 2.94 10.35
C GLY A 152 -11.03 1.90 10.50
N MET A 153 -10.90 0.96 11.43
CA MET A 153 -11.95 -0.04 11.69
C MET A 153 -13.30 0.60 12.00
N TYR A 154 -13.33 1.71 12.75
CA TYR A 154 -14.56 2.45 13.01
C TYR A 154 -15.18 3.04 11.74
N SER A 155 -14.36 3.65 10.87
CA SER A 155 -14.81 4.20 9.58
C SER A 155 -15.31 3.10 8.64
N LEU A 156 -14.69 1.92 8.69
CA LEU A 156 -15.17 0.74 7.97
C LEU A 156 -16.52 0.26 8.50
N MET A 157 -16.74 0.26 9.82
CA MET A 157 -18.07 -0.03 10.38
C MET A 157 -19.12 0.97 9.91
N ASP A 158 -18.80 2.27 9.88
CA ASP A 158 -19.71 3.28 9.35
C ASP A 158 -20.02 3.05 7.87
N TYR A 159 -19.02 2.65 7.07
CA TYR A 159 -19.25 2.23 5.69
C TYR A 159 -20.18 1.01 5.60
N ILE A 160 -19.95 -0.03 6.41
CA ILE A 160 -20.81 -1.23 6.43
C ILE A 160 -22.26 -0.86 6.76
N ASN A 161 -22.47 0.05 7.70
CA ASN A 161 -23.80 0.44 8.16
C ASN A 161 -24.52 1.42 7.22
N THR A 162 -23.78 2.32 6.57
CA THR A 162 -24.37 3.44 5.82
C THR A 162 -24.16 3.34 4.31
N THR A 163 -23.23 2.49 3.85
CA THR A 163 -22.77 2.36 2.46
C THR A 163 -22.22 3.66 1.84
N LYS A 164 -21.89 4.66 2.67
CA LYS A 164 -21.35 5.94 2.21
C LYS A 164 -19.90 5.77 1.77
N ALA A 165 -19.62 6.03 0.49
CA ALA A 165 -18.28 5.96 -0.08
C ALA A 165 -17.23 6.80 0.69
N GLY A 166 -17.63 7.93 1.27
CA GLY A 166 -16.75 8.76 2.09
C GLY A 166 -16.13 8.00 3.27
N SER A 167 -16.89 7.14 3.95
CA SER A 167 -16.42 6.37 5.09
C SER A 167 -15.41 5.29 4.69
N ALA A 168 -15.53 4.73 3.48
CA ALA A 168 -14.54 3.81 2.92
C ALA A 168 -13.22 4.52 2.55
N VAL A 169 -13.29 5.77 2.09
CA VAL A 169 -12.10 6.60 1.85
C VAL A 169 -11.40 6.91 3.17
N THR A 170 -12.15 7.35 4.19
CA THR A 170 -11.60 7.63 5.52
C THR A 170 -10.98 6.38 6.17
N TYR A 171 -11.57 5.19 5.98
CA TYR A 171 -10.94 3.94 6.36
C TYR A 171 -9.55 3.78 5.72
N GLY A 172 -9.46 3.93 4.40
CA GLY A 172 -8.18 3.83 3.67
C GLY A 172 -7.14 4.84 4.16
N ASP A 173 -7.54 6.09 4.39
CA ASP A 173 -6.66 7.17 4.85
C ASP A 173 -6.05 6.85 6.23
N HIS A 174 -6.87 6.36 7.16
CA HIS A 174 -6.40 5.94 8.48
C HIS A 174 -5.45 4.74 8.42
N ILE A 175 -5.70 3.76 7.56
CA ILE A 175 -4.78 2.62 7.41
C ILE A 175 -3.42 3.07 6.85
N LYS A 176 -3.40 3.99 5.88
CA LYS A 176 -2.16 4.56 5.36
C LYS A 176 -1.37 5.32 6.42
N GLN A 177 -2.04 6.18 7.18
CA GLN A 177 -1.42 6.92 8.29
C GLN A 177 -0.84 5.97 9.34
N ALA A 178 -1.57 4.91 9.68
CA ALA A 178 -1.07 3.89 10.59
C ALA A 178 0.19 3.20 10.06
N ASP A 179 0.22 2.82 8.80
CA ASP A 179 1.37 2.14 8.20
C ASP A 179 2.60 3.06 8.12
N ALA A 180 2.41 4.35 7.80
CA ALA A 180 3.49 5.34 7.81
C ALA A 180 4.10 5.51 9.21
N LEU A 181 3.27 5.66 10.24
CA LEU A 181 3.72 5.80 11.63
C LEU A 181 4.40 4.53 12.16
N LEU A 182 3.92 3.34 11.78
CA LEU A 182 4.58 2.07 12.13
C LEU A 182 5.93 1.96 11.44
N PHE A 183 6.02 2.29 10.16
CA PHE A 183 7.28 2.23 9.43
C PHE A 183 8.33 3.15 10.07
N ASP A 184 7.94 4.38 10.41
CA ASP A 184 8.84 5.35 11.03
C ASP A 184 9.26 4.96 12.46
N SER A 185 8.31 4.51 13.30
CA SER A 185 8.62 4.08 14.67
C SER A 185 9.51 2.84 14.71
N VAL A 186 9.19 1.80 13.93
CA VAL A 186 10.00 0.58 13.83
C VAL A 186 11.36 0.89 13.20
N GLY A 187 11.40 1.74 12.16
CA GLY A 187 12.62 2.20 11.53
C GLY A 187 13.55 2.90 12.52
N THR A 188 13.01 3.72 13.42
CA THR A 188 13.77 4.38 14.50
C THR A 188 14.38 3.37 15.47
N VAL A 189 13.62 2.38 15.92
CA VAL A 189 14.12 1.32 16.82
C VAL A 189 15.24 0.51 16.15
N ILE A 190 15.05 0.09 14.90
CA ILE A 190 16.07 -0.65 14.13
C ILE A 190 17.32 0.21 13.91
N ALA A 191 17.17 1.48 13.53
CA ALA A 191 18.30 2.38 13.35
C ALA A 191 19.10 2.55 14.65
N MET A 192 18.41 2.61 15.80
CA MET A 192 19.07 2.69 17.11
C MET A 192 19.84 1.42 17.45
N GLN A 193 19.26 0.25 17.20
CA GLN A 193 19.93 -1.04 17.35
C GLN A 193 21.18 -1.14 16.46
N GLN A 194 21.11 -0.65 15.21
CA GLN A 194 22.27 -0.57 14.31
C GLN A 194 23.35 0.38 14.84
N LYS A 195 22.98 1.58 15.31
CA LYS A 195 23.91 2.53 15.95
C LYS A 195 24.64 1.89 17.13
N LEU A 196 23.97 0.99 17.86
CA LEU A 196 24.51 0.26 19.00
C LEU A 196 25.27 -1.02 18.61
N GLY A 197 25.35 -1.37 17.33
CA GLY A 197 26.11 -2.53 16.86
C GLY A 197 25.39 -3.87 17.04
N VAL A 198 24.06 -3.88 17.19
CA VAL A 198 23.26 -5.11 17.18
C VAL A 198 23.39 -5.80 15.83
N ASP A 199 23.92 -7.02 15.83
CA ASP A 199 24.09 -7.83 14.63
C ASP A 199 22.83 -8.65 14.33
N PHE A 200 22.03 -8.17 13.38
CA PHE A 200 20.83 -8.85 12.89
C PHE A 200 21.12 -10.15 12.11
N SER A 201 22.39 -10.44 11.79
CA SER A 201 22.83 -11.64 11.06
C SER A 201 23.01 -12.85 11.97
N LYS A 202 23.14 -12.63 13.29
CA LYS A 202 23.23 -13.71 14.27
C LYS A 202 21.82 -14.19 14.61
N LYS A 203 21.49 -15.42 14.19
CA LYS A 203 20.31 -16.14 14.70
C LYS A 203 20.31 -16.10 16.24
N GLU A 204 19.18 -15.72 16.81
CA GLU A 204 18.89 -15.53 18.24
C GLU A 204 19.83 -16.30 19.17
N THR A 205 20.51 -15.57 20.05
CA THR A 205 21.42 -16.16 21.04
C THR A 205 20.59 -16.76 22.19
N PRO A 206 20.99 -17.89 22.82
CA PRO A 206 20.17 -18.62 23.80
C PRO A 206 19.60 -17.80 24.97
N ALA A 207 20.18 -16.63 25.28
CA ALA A 207 19.69 -15.72 26.31
C ALA A 207 18.28 -15.16 26.05
N GLN A 208 17.87 -14.97 24.78
CA GLN A 208 16.51 -14.51 24.44
C GLN A 208 15.43 -15.58 24.62
N LYS A 209 15.82 -16.86 24.68
CA LYS A 209 14.88 -17.98 24.83
C LYS A 209 14.34 -18.12 26.26
N THR A 210 15.07 -17.63 27.26
CA THR A 210 14.72 -17.78 28.67
C THR A 210 13.73 -16.71 29.15
N GLN A 211 13.76 -15.49 28.61
CA GLN A 211 12.80 -14.44 29.00
C GLN A 211 11.41 -14.63 28.40
N THR A 212 11.30 -15.18 27.18
CA THR A 212 10.01 -15.44 26.53
C THR A 212 9.22 -16.59 27.19
N ALA A 213 9.90 -17.50 27.89
CA ALA A 213 9.27 -18.64 28.56
C ALA A 213 8.72 -18.33 29.97
N ALA A 214 9.12 -17.20 30.57
CA ALA A 214 8.79 -16.87 31.97
C ALA A 214 7.50 -16.04 32.14
N GLN A 215 6.79 -15.69 31.06
CA GLN A 215 5.58 -14.84 31.09
C GLN A 215 4.28 -15.56 30.67
N GLU A 216 4.27 -16.90 30.53
CA GLU A 216 3.01 -17.64 30.41
C GLU A 216 2.34 -17.75 31.80
N PRO A 217 1.09 -17.27 32.00
CA PRO A 217 0.35 -17.62 33.19
C PRO A 217 -0.05 -19.09 33.14
N VAL A 218 0.52 -19.87 34.06
CA VAL A 218 0.19 -21.28 34.29
C VAL A 218 -1.27 -21.38 34.74
N SER A 219 -2.13 -21.88 33.86
CA SER A 219 -3.49 -22.30 34.22
C SER A 219 -3.44 -23.79 34.58
N SER A 220 -3.48 -24.10 35.88
CA SER A 220 -3.70 -25.44 36.39
C SER A 220 -5.16 -25.88 36.18
N PRO A 221 -5.41 -27.19 35.98
CA PRO A 221 -6.74 -27.72 35.68
C PRO A 221 -7.53 -28.01 36.96
N SER A 222 -8.84 -27.77 36.94
CA SER A 222 -9.76 -28.38 37.91
C SER A 222 -10.86 -29.11 37.17
N ALA A 223 -11.07 -30.36 37.59
CA ALA A 223 -11.96 -31.36 37.03
C ALA A 223 -13.32 -31.38 37.76
N GLY A 224 -14.31 -31.99 37.12
CA GLY A 224 -15.59 -32.44 37.72
C GLY A 224 -16.81 -31.88 36.97
N SER A 225 -17.41 -32.58 35.98
CA SER A 225 -18.43 -33.66 36.11
C SER A 225 -19.78 -33.12 36.65
N SER A 226 -20.98 -33.37 36.11
CA SER A 226 -21.53 -34.48 35.33
C SER A 226 -22.87 -34.08 34.66
N GLU A 227 -23.29 -34.86 33.64
CA GLU A 227 -24.68 -35.30 33.32
C GLU A 227 -25.76 -34.26 32.92
N ALA A 228 -26.75 -34.53 32.05
CA ALA A 228 -27.10 -35.65 31.17
C ALA A 228 -28.24 -35.20 30.25
N SER A 229 -28.48 -36.01 29.21
CA SER A 229 -29.76 -36.21 28.47
C SER A 229 -30.23 -35.14 27.48
N SER A 230 -30.88 -35.46 26.37
CA SER A 230 -30.97 -36.60 25.43
C SER A 230 -32.07 -36.23 24.41
N SER A 231 -32.30 -37.08 23.40
CA SER A 231 -33.25 -37.00 22.25
C SER A 231 -32.71 -36.19 21.03
N LYS A 232 -32.36 -36.75 19.86
CA LYS A 232 -32.76 -37.92 19.03
C LYS A 232 -33.91 -37.62 18.04
N ASP A 233 -33.71 -38.13 16.81
CA ASP A 233 -34.59 -38.23 15.63
C ASP A 233 -34.69 -36.98 14.74
N GLY A 234 -34.66 -37.03 13.40
CA GLY A 234 -34.58 -38.10 12.38
C GLY A 234 -34.33 -37.42 11.00
N SER A 235 -33.63 -38.06 10.05
CA SER A 235 -34.21 -38.80 8.89
C SER A 235 -34.98 -37.90 7.89
N ALA A 236 -34.88 -37.94 6.56
CA ALA A 236 -34.03 -38.53 5.53
C ALA A 236 -34.49 -37.96 4.16
N SER A 237 -33.65 -38.10 3.12
CA SER A 237 -33.98 -38.34 1.69
C SER A 237 -34.88 -37.36 0.89
N ALA A 238 -34.36 -36.85 -0.24
CA ALA A 238 -34.78 -37.25 -1.61
C ALA A 238 -34.29 -36.27 -2.72
N LYS A 239 -33.61 -36.82 -3.74
CA LYS A 239 -33.60 -36.41 -5.17
C LYS A 239 -34.85 -37.06 -5.83
N PRO A 240 -35.26 -36.84 -7.12
CA PRO A 240 -34.63 -36.09 -8.23
C PRO A 240 -35.57 -35.36 -9.24
N ALA A 241 -34.96 -34.77 -10.28
CA ALA A 241 -35.32 -34.84 -11.72
C ALA A 241 -35.46 -33.50 -12.48
N SER A 242 -34.66 -33.37 -13.56
CA SER A 242 -34.97 -32.67 -14.83
C SER A 242 -35.87 -33.59 -15.70
N PRO A 243 -36.48 -33.20 -16.86
CA PRO A 243 -36.03 -32.22 -17.87
C PRO A 243 -37.16 -31.42 -18.58
N SER A 244 -36.84 -30.59 -19.59
CA SER A 244 -37.59 -30.45 -20.87
C SER A 244 -36.94 -29.44 -21.82
N THR A 245 -37.09 -29.71 -23.12
CA THR A 245 -36.49 -29.12 -24.33
C THR A 245 -37.36 -28.06 -25.02
N ASP A 246 -36.78 -27.50 -26.09
CA ASP A 246 -37.39 -26.95 -27.32
C ASP A 246 -37.83 -25.48 -27.32
N LYS A 247 -37.89 -24.76 -28.45
CA LYS A 247 -37.28 -24.73 -29.80
C LYS A 247 -38.09 -23.66 -30.52
N SER A 248 -37.46 -22.63 -31.08
CA SER A 248 -38.05 -21.72 -32.09
C SER A 248 -37.03 -20.65 -32.47
N THR A 249 -36.97 -20.02 -33.63
CA THR A 249 -37.50 -20.21 -35.00
C THR A 249 -36.81 -19.08 -35.77
N SER A 250 -36.13 -19.35 -36.89
CA SER A 250 -35.59 -18.28 -37.73
C SER A 250 -35.59 -18.67 -39.21
N SER A 251 -36.14 -17.78 -40.02
CA SER A 251 -36.12 -17.70 -41.49
C SER A 251 -36.39 -16.22 -41.85
N PRO A 252 -36.10 -15.69 -43.05
CA PRO A 252 -35.23 -16.12 -44.16
C PRO A 252 -34.20 -15.02 -44.57
N ALA A 253 -33.31 -15.29 -45.52
CA ALA A 253 -32.63 -14.24 -46.30
C ALA A 253 -32.45 -14.66 -47.76
N ALA A 254 -32.98 -13.80 -48.64
CA ALA A 254 -33.05 -13.96 -50.08
C ALA A 254 -31.76 -13.55 -50.81
N ALA A 255 -31.67 -14.04 -52.04
CA ALA A 255 -30.57 -13.98 -52.98
C ALA A 255 -30.22 -12.60 -53.54
N ALA A 256 -28.94 -12.41 -53.92
CA ALA A 256 -28.53 -11.85 -55.23
C ALA A 256 -27.02 -12.06 -55.50
N LYS A 257 -26.70 -12.56 -56.70
CA LYS A 257 -25.45 -12.41 -57.50
C LYS A 257 -25.90 -11.83 -58.88
N PRO A 258 -25.06 -11.40 -59.87
CA PRO A 258 -23.58 -11.50 -60.05
C PRO A 258 -22.82 -10.25 -60.65
N VAL A 259 -21.48 -10.19 -60.45
CA VAL A 259 -20.29 -10.08 -61.40
C VAL A 259 -20.47 -9.27 -62.73
N PRO A 260 -19.50 -8.45 -63.28
CA PRO A 260 -18.08 -8.82 -63.52
C PRO A 260 -16.94 -7.76 -63.47
N SER A 261 -15.71 -8.31 -63.41
CA SER A 261 -14.36 -7.76 -63.68
C SER A 261 -14.11 -7.64 -65.21
N PRO A 262 -13.04 -7.00 -65.79
CA PRO A 262 -11.63 -7.28 -65.48
C PRO A 262 -10.54 -6.16 -65.72
N SER A 263 -9.33 -6.48 -65.24
CA SER A 263 -7.98 -6.17 -65.76
C SER A 263 -7.46 -4.72 -65.90
N ALA A 264 -6.39 -4.39 -65.16
CA ALA A 264 -5.00 -4.37 -65.68
C ALA A 264 -3.99 -3.86 -64.62
N ALA A 265 -2.87 -4.56 -64.46
CA ALA A 265 -1.62 -4.03 -63.89
C ALA A 265 -0.73 -3.54 -65.07
N PRO A 266 0.23 -2.58 -64.94
CA PRO A 266 1.39 -2.73 -64.03
C PRO A 266 2.07 -1.43 -63.51
N LYS A 267 3.04 -1.64 -62.58
CA LYS A 267 4.36 -0.95 -62.40
C LYS A 267 4.60 -0.42 -60.97
N PRO A 268 5.77 -0.72 -60.35
CA PRO A 268 6.04 -0.44 -58.95
C PRO A 268 6.47 1.02 -58.78
N SER A 269 5.80 1.75 -57.89
CA SER A 269 6.19 3.11 -57.52
C SER A 269 6.12 3.26 -56.01
N GLN A 270 7.31 3.43 -55.43
CA GLN A 270 7.65 4.13 -54.19
C GLN A 270 6.70 3.98 -53.00
N ALA A 271 7.23 3.35 -51.96
CA ALA A 271 6.71 3.44 -50.60
C ALA A 271 6.37 4.90 -50.27
N PRO A 272 5.11 5.23 -49.92
CA PRO A 272 4.85 6.42 -49.15
C PRO A 272 5.51 6.16 -47.79
N SER A 273 6.57 6.92 -47.53
CA SER A 273 7.00 7.22 -46.18
C SER A 273 5.74 7.59 -45.39
N SER A 274 5.25 6.64 -44.60
CA SER A 274 4.17 6.89 -43.65
C SER A 274 4.77 7.73 -42.55
N ALA A 275 4.92 9.03 -42.83
CA ALA A 275 4.96 10.02 -41.78
C ALA A 275 3.70 9.78 -40.97
N ALA A 276 3.90 9.24 -39.76
CA ALA A 276 2.86 9.14 -38.75
C ALA A 276 2.09 10.46 -38.76
N PRO A 277 0.74 10.44 -38.80
CA PRO A 277 -0.03 11.67 -38.71
C PRO A 277 0.44 12.39 -37.44
N ALA A 278 0.97 13.60 -37.62
CA ALA A 278 1.26 14.49 -36.53
C ALA A 278 0.01 14.53 -35.65
N ALA A 279 0.17 14.06 -34.42
CA ALA A 279 -0.86 14.05 -33.41
C ALA A 279 -1.61 15.38 -33.46
N GLN A 280 -2.93 15.32 -33.65
CA GLN A 280 -3.79 16.43 -33.25
C GLN A 280 -3.39 16.76 -31.82
N ALA A 281 -2.76 17.91 -31.62
CA ALA A 281 -2.43 18.45 -30.32
C ALA A 281 -3.75 18.80 -29.62
N GLN A 282 -4.44 17.78 -29.09
CA GLN A 282 -5.47 17.96 -28.09
C GLN A 282 -4.79 18.64 -26.92
N GLU A 283 -5.34 19.78 -26.50
CA GLU A 283 -4.84 20.49 -25.34
C GLU A 283 -4.78 19.52 -24.15
N PRO A 284 -3.64 19.46 -23.41
CA PRO A 284 -3.38 18.40 -22.45
C PRO A 284 -4.42 18.36 -21.31
N LEU A 285 -5.11 19.46 -21.06
CA LEU A 285 -6.17 19.60 -20.07
C LEU A 285 -7.48 20.06 -20.72
N SER A 286 -8.29 19.11 -21.19
CA SER A 286 -9.63 19.38 -21.74
C SER A 286 -10.72 18.87 -20.79
N ILE A 287 -11.57 19.77 -20.28
CA ILE A 287 -12.72 19.40 -19.42
C ILE A 287 -13.64 18.42 -20.14
N ALA A 288 -13.91 18.64 -21.43
CA ALA A 288 -14.76 17.76 -22.22
C ALA A 288 -14.16 16.35 -22.40
N GLY A 289 -12.83 16.28 -22.59
CA GLY A 289 -12.08 15.03 -22.62
C GLY A 289 -12.16 14.29 -21.29
N MET A 290 -11.86 14.98 -20.18
CA MET A 290 -11.82 14.35 -18.86
C MET A 290 -13.18 13.86 -18.39
N LYS A 291 -14.28 14.56 -18.71
CA LYS A 291 -15.65 14.06 -18.48
C LYS A 291 -15.90 12.72 -19.17
N LYS A 292 -15.31 12.51 -20.35
CA LYS A 292 -15.36 11.26 -21.12
C LYS A 292 -14.28 10.24 -20.74
N GLY A 293 -13.37 10.60 -19.84
CA GLY A 293 -12.26 9.74 -19.42
C GLY A 293 -10.98 9.87 -20.25
N TYR A 294 -10.90 10.81 -21.19
CA TYR A 294 -9.69 11.07 -21.97
C TYR A 294 -8.84 12.17 -21.31
N PHE A 295 -7.52 12.03 -21.40
CA PHE A 295 -6.60 12.91 -20.68
C PHE A 295 -5.29 13.13 -21.45
N GLY A 296 -4.74 14.35 -21.45
CA GLY A 296 -3.39 14.60 -21.99
C GLY A 296 -3.20 14.40 -23.48
N GLY A 297 -4.28 14.41 -24.27
CA GLY A 297 -4.22 14.03 -25.70
C GLY A 297 -3.94 12.55 -25.94
N ILE A 298 -4.09 11.72 -24.90
CA ILE A 298 -3.97 10.28 -25.00
C ILE A 298 -5.26 9.71 -25.59
N GLU A 299 -5.10 8.92 -26.64
CA GLU A 299 -6.21 8.31 -27.39
C GLU A 299 -6.96 7.22 -26.62
N PHE A 300 -6.40 6.76 -25.50
CA PHE A 300 -7.00 5.77 -24.62
C PHE A 300 -7.55 6.45 -23.37
N GLY A 301 -8.86 6.33 -23.17
CA GLY A 301 -9.52 6.85 -21.97
C GLY A 301 -9.63 5.81 -20.85
N LEU A 302 -10.09 6.25 -19.68
CA LEU A 302 -10.49 5.37 -18.59
C LEU A 302 -11.51 4.32 -19.07
N GLY A 303 -11.38 3.08 -18.60
CA GLY A 303 -12.24 1.95 -18.99
C GLY A 303 -11.85 1.23 -20.29
N THR A 304 -10.90 1.76 -21.06
CA THR A 304 -10.34 1.08 -22.25
C THR A 304 -9.68 -0.24 -21.86
N ASP A 305 -9.84 -1.29 -22.66
CA ASP A 305 -9.13 -2.55 -22.42
C ASP A 305 -7.63 -2.35 -22.65
N PHE A 306 -6.81 -2.77 -21.68
CA PHE A 306 -5.36 -2.61 -21.77
C PHE A 306 -4.73 -3.39 -22.93
N LYS A 307 -5.41 -4.46 -23.40
CA LYS A 307 -5.00 -5.19 -24.61
C LYS A 307 -4.93 -4.28 -25.84
N ASP A 308 -5.80 -3.27 -25.94
CA ASP A 308 -5.88 -2.37 -27.08
C ASP A 308 -4.72 -1.36 -27.05
N VAL A 309 -4.34 -0.93 -25.83
CA VAL A 309 -3.12 -0.14 -25.60
C VAL A 309 -1.89 -0.94 -26.02
N VAL A 310 -1.78 -2.19 -25.58
CA VAL A 310 -0.65 -3.06 -25.92
C VAL A 310 -0.59 -3.37 -27.41
N ALA A 311 -1.73 -3.58 -28.06
CA ALA A 311 -1.80 -3.84 -29.50
C ALA A 311 -1.29 -2.64 -30.31
N LYS A 312 -1.54 -1.41 -29.85
CA LYS A 312 -1.16 -0.20 -30.57
C LYS A 312 0.22 0.34 -30.19
N TRP A 313 0.53 0.41 -28.90
CA TRP A 313 1.74 1.04 -28.36
C TRP A 313 2.81 0.04 -27.93
N GLY A 314 2.51 -1.27 -27.99
CA GLY A 314 3.40 -2.33 -27.55
C GLY A 314 3.37 -2.56 -26.03
N LYS A 315 3.99 -3.67 -25.61
CA LYS A 315 4.23 -3.95 -24.19
C LYS A 315 5.41 -3.12 -23.69
N VAL A 316 5.21 -2.45 -22.56
CA VAL A 316 6.29 -1.81 -21.79
C VAL A 316 6.49 -2.57 -20.48
N LYS A 317 7.68 -2.41 -19.87
CA LYS A 317 7.92 -2.97 -18.54
C LYS A 317 7.03 -2.23 -17.54
N GLN A 318 6.45 -2.98 -16.62
CA GLN A 318 5.80 -2.40 -15.45
C GLN A 318 6.85 -1.65 -14.65
N ASP A 319 6.59 -0.38 -14.36
CA ASP A 319 7.56 0.52 -13.71
C ASP A 319 7.05 1.01 -12.34
N GLN A 320 5.75 0.90 -12.09
CA GLN A 320 5.13 1.38 -10.85
C GLN A 320 4.02 0.44 -10.37
N HIS A 321 3.78 0.42 -9.07
CA HIS A 321 2.62 -0.18 -8.44
C HIS A 321 1.97 0.89 -7.55
N ARG A 322 0.67 1.13 -7.73
CA ARG A 322 -0.10 2.09 -6.92
C ARG A 322 -1.49 1.54 -6.63
N GLU A 323 -2.16 2.13 -5.64
CA GLU A 323 -3.57 1.86 -5.34
C GLU A 323 -4.41 2.03 -6.62
N GLY A 324 -4.79 0.90 -7.22
CA GLY A 324 -5.48 0.89 -8.52
C GLY A 324 -4.87 -0.03 -9.57
N GLY A 325 -3.65 -0.57 -9.35
CA GLY A 325 -3.09 -1.70 -10.09
C GLY A 325 -1.67 -1.49 -10.66
N ALA A 326 -1.33 -2.28 -11.68
CA ALA A 326 -0.02 -2.23 -12.33
C ALA A 326 0.11 -0.98 -13.22
N GLY A 327 1.18 -0.21 -13.02
CA GLY A 327 1.50 1.00 -13.77
C GLY A 327 2.51 0.76 -14.90
N TYR A 328 2.20 1.27 -16.09
CA TYR A 328 2.97 1.10 -17.32
C TYR A 328 3.39 2.47 -17.87
N LEU A 329 4.70 2.75 -17.88
CA LEU A 329 5.24 4.01 -18.37
C LEU A 329 5.41 3.98 -19.90
N TYR A 330 4.71 4.88 -20.59
CA TYR A 330 4.80 5.07 -22.03
C TYR A 330 5.56 6.35 -22.36
N LYS A 331 6.79 6.18 -22.88
CA LYS A 331 7.66 7.30 -23.28
C LYS A 331 7.06 8.23 -24.35
N PRO A 332 6.32 7.75 -25.38
CA PRO A 332 5.81 8.62 -26.44
C PRO A 332 4.88 9.74 -25.95
N CYS A 333 4.09 9.48 -24.91
CA CYS A 333 3.19 10.45 -24.27
C CYS A 333 3.76 11.04 -22.98
N ASN A 334 4.94 10.56 -22.54
CA ASN A 334 5.47 10.78 -21.18
C ASN A 334 4.37 10.60 -20.11
N CYS A 335 3.67 9.48 -20.18
CA CYS A 335 2.49 9.19 -19.38
C CYS A 335 2.53 7.79 -18.77
N SER A 336 1.92 7.62 -17.61
CA SER A 336 1.74 6.32 -16.96
C SER A 336 0.28 5.89 -17.09
N ILE A 337 0.05 4.65 -17.53
CA ILE A 337 -1.27 4.03 -17.60
C ILE A 337 -1.35 2.99 -16.48
N PHE A 338 -2.36 3.10 -15.62
CA PHE A 338 -2.62 2.14 -14.55
C PHE A 338 -3.79 1.23 -14.95
N VAL A 339 -3.62 -0.07 -14.72
CA VAL A 339 -4.58 -1.10 -15.11
C VAL A 339 -5.23 -1.69 -13.86
N GLY A 340 -6.54 -1.49 -13.74
CA GLY A 340 -7.35 -1.97 -12.62
C GLY A 340 -8.06 -3.28 -12.90
N LYS A 341 -9.23 -3.45 -12.29
CA LYS A 341 -10.08 -4.65 -12.44
C LYS A 341 -10.40 -4.89 -13.92
N GLN A 342 -10.55 -6.17 -14.29
CA GLN A 342 -10.92 -6.61 -15.64
C GLN A 342 -9.95 -6.16 -16.76
N ASN A 343 -8.68 -5.87 -16.42
CA ASN A 343 -7.66 -5.47 -17.38
C ASN A 343 -8.02 -4.18 -18.15
N LYS A 344 -8.68 -3.23 -17.47
CA LYS A 344 -9.08 -1.93 -18.00
C LYS A 344 -8.28 -0.79 -17.39
N ILE A 345 -8.11 0.30 -18.12
CA ILE A 345 -7.44 1.51 -17.62
C ILE A 345 -8.24 2.10 -16.46
N SER A 346 -7.62 2.18 -15.28
CA SER A 346 -8.20 2.76 -14.05
C SER A 346 -7.68 4.17 -13.76
N ALA A 347 -6.46 4.48 -14.18
CA ALA A 347 -5.90 5.82 -14.08
C ALA A 347 -4.93 6.14 -15.23
N ILE A 348 -4.82 7.43 -15.54
CA ILE A 348 -3.88 8.00 -16.51
C ILE A 348 -3.15 9.15 -15.83
N GLU A 349 -1.82 9.08 -15.81
CA GLU A 349 -0.96 10.09 -15.21
C GLU A 349 -0.07 10.74 -16.26
N LEU A 350 -0.01 12.07 -16.24
CA LEU A 350 0.91 12.85 -17.07
C LEU A 350 2.12 13.24 -16.25
N ASN A 351 3.30 12.87 -16.74
CA ASN A 351 4.59 13.23 -16.15
C ASN A 351 5.17 14.51 -16.77
N THR A 352 4.32 15.31 -17.43
CA THR A 352 4.73 16.55 -18.09
C THR A 352 4.50 17.72 -17.13
N PRO A 353 5.57 18.39 -16.65
CA PRO A 353 5.42 19.48 -15.69
C PRO A 353 4.65 20.67 -16.30
N MET A 354 3.71 21.21 -15.54
CA MET A 354 3.04 22.49 -15.83
C MET A 354 2.89 23.30 -14.56
N THR A 355 2.53 24.58 -14.64
CA THR A 355 2.34 25.40 -13.45
C THR A 355 0.93 25.23 -12.88
N LEU A 356 0.75 25.42 -11.57
CA LEU A 356 -0.57 25.48 -10.95
C LEU A 356 -1.48 26.51 -11.63
N GLN A 357 -0.93 27.69 -11.95
CA GLN A 357 -1.66 28.74 -12.66
C GLN A 357 -2.22 28.21 -13.99
N LYS A 358 -1.39 27.52 -14.78
CA LYS A 358 -1.81 26.97 -16.07
C LYS A 358 -2.91 25.91 -15.91
N VAL A 359 -2.88 25.12 -14.84
CA VAL A 359 -3.96 24.17 -14.55
C VAL A 359 -5.27 24.91 -14.24
N ILE A 360 -5.20 25.91 -13.36
CA ILE A 360 -6.36 26.68 -12.91
C ILE A 360 -6.96 27.52 -14.03
N ASP A 361 -6.13 28.15 -14.86
CA ASP A 361 -6.59 28.91 -16.03
C ASP A 361 -7.37 28.04 -17.01
N ARG A 362 -7.04 26.74 -17.07
CA ARG A 362 -7.66 25.78 -18.00
C ARG A 362 -8.89 25.11 -17.43
N LEU A 363 -8.88 24.81 -16.15
CA LEU A 363 -9.92 23.99 -15.50
C LEU A 363 -10.87 24.80 -14.61
N GLY A 364 -10.52 26.05 -14.31
CA GLY A 364 -11.22 26.90 -13.37
C GLY A 364 -10.84 26.59 -11.93
N LYS A 365 -11.72 26.96 -11.00
CA LYS A 365 -11.52 26.76 -9.57
C LYS A 365 -11.55 25.25 -9.23
N PRO A 366 -10.57 24.72 -8.47
CA PRO A 366 -10.62 23.34 -8.01
C PRO A 366 -11.77 23.11 -7.04
N TRP A 367 -12.23 21.87 -6.94
CA TRP A 367 -13.22 21.44 -5.96
C TRP A 367 -12.63 21.44 -4.55
N GLN A 368 -11.38 21.00 -4.43
CA GLN A 368 -10.60 21.02 -3.20
C GLN A 368 -9.15 21.43 -3.52
N GLU A 369 -8.53 22.24 -2.68
CA GLU A 369 -7.09 22.51 -2.71
C GLU A 369 -6.54 22.53 -1.28
N GLY A 370 -5.31 22.03 -1.09
CA GLY A 370 -4.69 21.96 0.23
C GLY A 370 -3.44 21.11 0.25
N TRP A 371 -2.75 21.11 1.39
CA TRP A 371 -1.68 20.16 1.66
C TRP A 371 -2.27 18.76 1.83
N ASP A 372 -1.74 17.80 1.08
CA ASP A 372 -2.02 16.39 1.27
C ASP A 372 -1.15 15.87 2.42
N PRO A 373 -1.75 15.50 3.57
CA PRO A 373 -1.00 14.99 4.71
C PRO A 373 -0.35 13.62 4.46
N MET A 374 -0.64 12.95 3.33
CA MET A 374 -0.05 11.66 2.98
C MET A 374 1.25 11.78 2.17
N ASP A 375 1.32 12.76 1.27
CA ASP A 375 2.42 12.92 0.31
C ASP A 375 3.27 14.18 0.56
N ASP A 376 3.01 14.88 1.67
CA ASP A 376 3.57 16.19 2.05
C ASP A 376 3.44 17.23 0.93
N SER A 377 2.57 17.01 -0.06
CA SER A 377 2.54 17.78 -1.30
C SER A 377 1.29 18.63 -1.38
N TYR A 378 1.38 19.79 -2.02
CA TYR A 378 0.18 20.59 -2.27
C TYR A 378 -0.60 20.00 -3.44
N MET A 379 -1.90 19.80 -3.25
CA MET A 379 -2.78 19.11 -4.18
C MET A 379 -3.98 19.97 -4.58
N LEU A 380 -4.34 19.95 -5.87
CA LEU A 380 -5.63 20.41 -6.37
C LEU A 380 -6.46 19.20 -6.82
N VAL A 381 -7.73 19.17 -6.45
CA VAL A 381 -8.68 18.11 -6.83
C VAL A 381 -9.81 18.71 -7.66
N TYR A 382 -10.09 18.11 -8.80
CA TYR A 382 -11.24 18.43 -9.65
C TYR A 382 -12.13 17.20 -9.80
N GLN A 383 -13.44 17.37 -9.68
CA GLN A 383 -14.41 16.30 -9.90
C GLN A 383 -15.13 16.47 -11.25
N PHE A 384 -15.30 15.36 -11.95
CA PHE A 384 -16.04 15.28 -13.20
C PHE A 384 -17.13 14.20 -13.12
N SER A 385 -18.09 14.29 -14.03
CA SER A 385 -19.21 13.35 -14.12
C SER A 385 -18.76 11.89 -14.29
N GLY A 386 -19.48 10.97 -13.63
CA GLY A 386 -19.22 9.53 -13.70
C GLY A 386 -18.02 9.08 -12.85
N ASN A 387 -17.93 9.60 -11.63
CA ASN A 387 -16.93 9.25 -10.61
C ASN A 387 -15.47 9.43 -11.09
N LYS A 388 -15.21 10.46 -11.89
CA LYS A 388 -13.86 10.76 -12.36
C LYS A 388 -13.30 11.93 -11.59
N GLU A 389 -12.06 11.79 -11.16
CA GLU A 389 -11.36 12.84 -10.42
C GLU A 389 -9.99 13.10 -11.04
N LEU A 390 -9.60 14.37 -11.08
CA LEU A 390 -8.27 14.79 -11.47
C LEU A 390 -7.54 15.32 -10.24
N TYR A 391 -6.41 14.71 -9.97
CA TYR A 391 -5.47 15.08 -8.92
C TYR A 391 -4.29 15.79 -9.56
N VAL A 392 -3.98 16.99 -9.09
CA VAL A 392 -2.87 17.81 -9.55
C VAL A 392 -1.97 18.04 -8.37
N GLU A 393 -0.78 17.45 -8.41
CA GLU A 393 0.17 17.52 -7.32
C GLU A 393 1.34 18.41 -7.68
N THR A 394 1.82 19.17 -6.70
CA THR A 394 2.99 20.03 -6.86
C THR A 394 4.30 19.33 -6.52
N GLN A 395 5.40 19.83 -7.06
CA GLN A 395 6.75 19.45 -6.63
C GLN A 395 7.16 20.09 -5.29
N VAL A 396 6.31 20.96 -4.74
CA VAL A 396 6.57 21.62 -3.47
C VAL A 396 6.05 20.72 -2.37
N THR A 397 6.94 20.32 -1.47
CA THR A 397 6.59 19.53 -0.30
C THR A 397 6.81 20.30 1.00
N THR A 398 6.01 19.99 2.02
CA THR A 398 6.18 20.50 3.38
C THR A 398 5.60 19.52 4.39
N ASP A 399 6.26 19.41 5.53
CA ASP A 399 5.82 18.69 6.72
C ASP A 399 4.91 19.55 7.63
N ASN A 400 4.68 20.81 7.27
CA ASN A 400 3.83 21.74 8.01
C ASN A 400 2.45 21.88 7.33
N PRO A 401 1.37 21.29 7.89
CA PRO A 401 0.03 21.36 7.29
C PRO A 401 -0.53 22.80 7.25
N ASP A 402 0.01 23.71 8.05
CA ASP A 402 -0.37 25.12 8.11
C ASP A 402 0.48 26.02 7.20
N ALA A 403 1.40 25.45 6.41
CA ALA A 403 2.20 26.22 5.48
C ALA A 403 1.31 26.98 4.47
N PRO A 404 1.69 28.20 4.05
CA PRO A 404 0.94 28.89 3.01
C PRO A 404 0.95 28.08 1.71
N PRO A 405 -0.12 28.14 0.88
CA PRO A 405 -0.13 27.50 -0.42
C PRO A 405 1.08 27.89 -1.26
N PRO A 406 1.65 26.97 -2.06
CA PRO A 406 2.75 27.30 -2.94
C PRO A 406 2.34 28.37 -3.95
N PRO A 407 3.30 29.16 -4.46
CA PRO A 407 3.00 30.16 -5.47
C PRO A 407 2.38 29.49 -6.70
N ARG A 408 1.45 30.17 -7.39
CA ARG A 408 0.79 29.60 -8.58
C ARG A 408 1.77 29.30 -9.74
N SER A 409 3.00 29.82 -9.67
CA SER A 409 4.12 29.47 -10.57
C SER A 409 4.76 28.12 -10.27
N ALA A 410 4.45 27.48 -9.13
CA ALA A 410 4.95 26.18 -8.75
C ALA A 410 4.61 25.13 -9.81
N LYS A 411 5.58 24.25 -10.08
CA LYS A 411 5.44 23.17 -11.07
C LYS A 411 4.70 21.99 -10.46
N THR A 412 3.89 21.35 -11.28
CA THR A 412 3.26 20.08 -10.97
C THR A 412 4.31 18.98 -10.98
N ALA A 413 4.28 18.12 -9.97
CA ALA A 413 5.00 16.86 -9.96
C ALA A 413 4.31 15.86 -10.87
N ARG A 414 2.99 15.74 -10.71
CA ARG A 414 2.16 14.77 -11.41
C ARG A 414 0.74 15.31 -11.58
N ILE A 415 0.08 14.83 -12.62
CA ILE A 415 -1.35 15.08 -12.82
C ILE A 415 -2.01 13.78 -13.21
N SER A 416 -2.99 13.33 -12.44
CA SER A 416 -3.55 12.00 -12.54
C SER A 416 -5.07 12.08 -12.65
N LEU A 417 -5.61 11.58 -13.77
CA LEU A 417 -7.04 11.37 -13.94
C LEU A 417 -7.37 9.93 -13.53
N ILE A 418 -8.27 9.78 -12.56
CA ILE A 418 -8.68 8.47 -12.03
C ILE A 418 -10.18 8.26 -12.18
N GLN A 419 -10.59 7.00 -12.20
CA GLN A 419 -11.99 6.59 -12.05
C GLN A 419 -12.16 5.87 -10.71
N LYS A 420 -13.01 6.43 -9.83
CA LYS A 420 -13.37 5.85 -8.53
C LYS A 420 -14.44 4.78 -8.67
#